data_AF-A0A972YHU2-F1
#
_entry.id   AF-A0A972YHU2-F1
#
_cell.length_a   1.000
_cell.length_b   1.000
_cell.length_c   1.000
_cell.angle_alpha   90.00
_cell.angle_beta   90.00
_cell.angle_gamma   90.00
#
_symmetry.space_group_name_H-M   'P 1'
#
loop_
_entity.id
_entity.type
_entity.pdbx_description
1 polymer ?
#
loop_
_entity_poly.entity_id
_entity_poly.type
_entity_poly.pdbx_seq_one_letter_code
_entity_poly.pdbx_strand_id
1 'polypeptide(L)'
;MPSLLMAVPLGIELSWSQAECRPGDVVELRASGNFDELTTYELRLPQHEALHLVAHQRQPVHYKGGVYRQNAVWILQPLNAGLIELENIRVILKQGDFETERFRGVPPLRVNAYSLSEDTDAPEPLPEPEVSQVAGRSAWFWLVLAIPPVIWLLVRYRKRPAPESKCVRSISLEGICSVLVEGGLPIHDIEHVLTNERQSLTPEQRTALERAIYSPSTDPAALYAELVEERGS
;
A
#
# COMPACT_ATOMS: atom_id res chain seq x y z
N MET A 1 -28.05 48.55 28.58
CA MET A 1 -27.85 48.17 27.16
C MET A 1 -27.29 46.76 27.16
N PRO A 2 -27.98 45.76 26.60
CA PRO A 2 -27.55 44.38 26.72
C PRO A 2 -26.38 44.14 25.77
N SER A 3 -25.28 43.67 26.34
CA SER A 3 -24.09 43.24 25.64
C SER A 3 -24.47 42.13 24.64
N LEU A 4 -24.25 42.41 23.35
CA LEU A 4 -24.19 41.39 22.31
C LEU A 4 -23.07 40.41 22.69
N LEU A 5 -23.45 39.27 23.27
CA LEU A 5 -22.62 38.08 23.34
C LEU A 5 -22.37 37.62 21.89
N MET A 6 -21.36 38.22 21.26
CA MET A 6 -20.77 37.70 20.04
C MET A 6 -20.27 36.30 20.38
N ALA A 7 -20.99 35.29 19.90
CA ALA A 7 -20.56 33.91 19.98
C ALA A 7 -19.21 33.82 19.26
N VAL A 8 -18.14 33.64 20.04
CA VAL A 8 -16.80 33.36 19.50
C VAL A 8 -16.94 32.14 18.57
N PRO A 9 -16.55 32.24 17.29
CA PRO A 9 -16.58 31.09 16.39
C PRO A 9 -15.71 30.00 17.01
N LEU A 10 -16.26 28.79 17.17
CA LEU A 10 -15.69 27.74 18.02
C LEU A 10 -14.38 27.12 17.51
N GLY A 11 -13.78 27.68 16.45
CA GLY A 11 -12.68 27.09 15.70
C GLY A 11 -13.02 25.78 14.98
N ILE A 12 -14.06 25.05 15.41
CA ILE A 12 -14.46 23.72 14.94
C ILE A 12 -15.75 23.78 14.12
N GLU A 13 -15.66 23.23 12.91
CA GLU A 13 -16.75 23.00 11.98
C GLU A 13 -17.11 21.51 11.93
N LEU A 14 -18.41 21.18 11.87
CA LEU A 14 -18.92 19.82 11.76
C LEU A 14 -19.68 19.64 10.45
N SER A 15 -19.39 18.56 9.73
CA SER A 15 -20.02 18.29 8.43
C SER A 15 -20.10 16.79 8.13
N TRP A 16 -21.10 16.40 7.36
CA TRP A 16 -21.18 15.06 6.80
C TRP A 16 -20.38 14.94 5.50
N SER A 17 -19.89 13.74 5.19
CA SER A 17 -19.35 13.45 3.85
C SER A 17 -20.43 13.50 2.76
N GLN A 18 -21.67 13.19 3.11
CA GLN A 18 -22.82 13.17 2.22
C GLN A 18 -24.10 13.59 2.94
N ALA A 19 -25.01 14.26 2.22
CA ALA A 19 -26.28 14.72 2.77
C ALA A 19 -27.37 13.63 2.78
N GLU A 20 -27.24 12.66 1.86
CA GLU A 20 -28.18 11.55 1.70
C GLU A 20 -27.44 10.22 1.64
N CYS A 21 -28.04 9.16 2.18
CA CYS A 21 -27.51 7.79 2.19
C CYS A 21 -28.64 6.77 2.33
N ARG A 22 -28.33 5.47 2.37
CA ARG A 22 -29.27 4.38 2.65
C ARG A 22 -28.90 3.63 3.93
N PRO A 23 -29.83 2.85 4.52
CA PRO A 23 -29.50 1.99 5.65
C PRO A 23 -28.39 1.01 5.28
N GLY A 24 -27.41 0.88 6.16
CA GLY A 24 -26.23 0.05 5.96
C GLY A 24 -25.06 0.75 5.28
N ASP A 25 -25.26 1.91 4.64
CA ASP A 25 -24.16 2.70 4.07
C ASP A 25 -23.23 3.20 5.16
N VAL A 26 -21.95 3.36 4.81
CA VAL A 26 -20.97 3.98 5.70
C VAL A 26 -20.89 5.47 5.41
N VAL A 27 -21.14 6.31 6.42
CA VAL A 27 -21.10 7.77 6.34
C VAL A 27 -20.01 8.32 7.26
N GLU A 28 -19.45 9.47 6.91
CA GLU A 28 -18.45 10.14 7.74
C GLU A 28 -19.01 11.42 8.32
N LEU A 29 -18.85 11.60 9.63
CA LEU A 29 -18.97 12.89 10.29
C LEU A 29 -17.56 13.44 10.51
N ARG A 30 -17.28 14.62 9.95
CA ARG A 30 -15.98 15.27 9.98
C ARG A 30 -16.02 16.48 10.92
N ALA A 31 -15.05 16.55 11.82
CA ALA A 31 -14.75 17.75 12.59
C ALA A 31 -13.45 18.37 12.10
N SER A 32 -13.49 19.65 11.75
CA SER A 32 -12.35 20.41 11.27
C SER A 32 -12.15 21.63 12.16
N GLY A 33 -11.01 21.68 12.85
CA GLY A 33 -10.61 22.76 13.75
C GLY A 33 -9.46 23.58 13.17
N ASN A 34 -9.58 24.91 13.17
CA ASN A 34 -8.46 25.82 12.90
C ASN A 34 -8.25 26.73 14.12
N PHE A 35 -7.03 26.74 14.66
CA PHE A 35 -6.68 27.45 15.88
C PHE A 35 -5.36 28.20 15.73
N ASP A 36 -5.26 29.39 16.31
CA ASP A 36 -4.02 30.19 16.31
C ASP A 36 -3.00 29.69 17.33
N GLU A 37 -3.47 28.97 18.36
CA GLU A 37 -2.66 28.33 19.39
C GLU A 37 -2.85 26.81 19.38
N LEU A 38 -1.95 26.09 20.06
CA LEU A 38 -2.06 24.64 20.20
C LEU A 38 -3.26 24.30 21.12
N THR A 39 -4.42 24.11 20.51
CA THR A 39 -5.65 23.68 21.17
C THR A 39 -5.84 22.19 20.92
N THR A 40 -6.25 21.42 21.92
CA THR A 40 -6.75 20.05 21.72
C THR A 40 -8.25 20.05 21.88
N TYR A 41 -8.96 19.26 21.10
CA TYR A 41 -10.41 19.11 21.28
C TYR A 41 -10.84 17.65 21.44
N GLU A 42 -11.94 17.48 22.17
CA GLU A 42 -12.66 16.22 22.32
C GLU A 42 -14.13 16.44 21.91
N LEU A 43 -14.62 15.66 20.96
CA LEU A 43 -16.04 15.60 20.67
C LEU A 43 -16.66 14.35 21.27
N ARG A 44 -17.81 14.53 21.92
CA ARG A 44 -18.68 13.44 22.37
C ARG A 44 -19.98 13.52 21.61
N LEU A 45 -20.21 12.49 20.79
CA LEU A 45 -21.45 12.33 20.05
C LEU A 45 -22.55 11.83 21.00
N PRO A 46 -23.78 12.36 20.89
CA PRO A 46 -24.91 11.75 21.57
C PRO A 46 -25.13 10.34 21.01
N GLN A 47 -25.55 9.43 21.87
CA GLN A 47 -25.97 8.10 21.42
C GLN A 47 -27.28 8.23 20.66
N HIS A 48 -27.37 7.65 19.47
CA HIS A 48 -28.56 7.68 18.63
C HIS A 48 -28.93 6.26 18.20
N GLU A 49 -30.18 5.84 18.44
CA GLU A 49 -30.61 4.45 18.25
C GLU A 49 -30.50 3.98 16.79
N ALA A 50 -30.73 4.88 15.83
CA ALA A 50 -30.64 4.58 14.40
C ALA A 50 -29.23 4.77 13.80
N LEU A 51 -28.19 5.04 14.60
CA LEU A 51 -26.85 5.33 14.11
C LEU A 51 -25.80 4.55 14.88
N HIS A 52 -25.11 3.65 14.20
CA HIS A 52 -24.04 2.85 14.79
C HIS A 52 -22.67 3.50 14.56
N LEU A 53 -21.86 3.62 15.61
CA LEU A 53 -20.47 4.06 15.49
C LEU A 53 -19.58 2.87 15.10
N VAL A 54 -19.05 2.92 13.89
CA VAL A 54 -18.16 1.89 13.35
C VAL A 54 -16.72 2.15 13.80
N ALA A 55 -16.25 3.39 13.65
CA ALA A 55 -14.89 3.75 14.01
C ALA A 55 -14.74 5.25 14.26
N HIS A 56 -13.65 5.61 14.94
CA HIS A 56 -13.24 6.99 15.16
C HIS A 56 -11.75 7.13 14.85
N GLN A 57 -11.42 8.13 14.03
CA GLN A 57 -10.08 8.40 13.55
C GLN A 57 -9.70 9.84 13.89
N ARG A 58 -8.61 10.00 14.66
CA ARG A 58 -7.98 11.29 14.90
C ARG A 58 -6.85 11.47 13.90
N GLN A 59 -6.86 12.57 13.16
CA GLN A 59 -5.79 12.89 12.23
C GLN A 59 -4.66 13.63 12.96
N PRO A 60 -3.40 13.52 12.49
CA PRO A 60 -2.30 14.30 13.02
C PRO A 60 -2.57 15.81 12.94
N VAL A 61 -2.07 16.55 13.94
CA VAL A 61 -2.14 18.02 13.93
C VAL A 61 -1.17 18.55 12.89
N HIS A 62 -1.66 19.44 12.02
CA HIS A 62 -0.85 20.10 11.01
C HIS A 62 -0.66 21.57 11.38
N TYR A 63 0.59 22.04 11.41
CA TYR A 63 0.90 23.45 11.61
C TYR A 63 1.38 24.07 10.30
N LYS A 64 0.68 25.09 9.80
CA LYS A 64 1.05 25.79 8.56
C LYS A 64 0.59 27.24 8.61
N GLY A 65 1.51 28.17 8.36
CA GLY A 65 1.19 29.60 8.24
C GLY A 65 0.65 30.22 9.52
N GLY A 66 1.17 29.83 10.69
CA GLY A 66 0.72 30.36 11.98
C GLY A 66 -0.52 29.68 12.56
N VAL A 67 -1.15 28.76 11.83
CA VAL A 67 -2.42 28.12 12.24
C VAL A 67 -2.22 26.63 12.46
N TYR A 68 -2.75 26.12 13.56
CA TYR A 68 -2.91 24.71 13.87
C TYR A 68 -4.22 24.20 13.27
N ARG A 69 -4.12 23.22 12.39
CA ARG A 69 -5.25 22.49 11.81
C ARG A 69 -5.37 21.11 12.44
N GLN A 70 -6.57 20.78 12.90
CA GLN A 70 -6.88 19.53 13.56
C GLN A 70 -8.16 18.93 13.00
N ASN A 71 -8.10 17.68 12.58
CA ASN A 71 -9.24 17.00 11.99
C ASN A 71 -9.52 15.68 12.72
N ALA A 72 -10.80 15.34 12.84
CA ALA A 72 -11.24 14.07 13.35
C ALA A 72 -12.43 13.58 12.51
N VAL A 73 -12.51 12.26 12.33
CA VAL A 73 -13.53 11.62 11.52
C VAL A 73 -14.20 10.52 12.34
N TRP A 74 -15.53 10.55 12.40
CA TRP A 74 -16.35 9.46 12.92
C TRP A 74 -16.99 8.75 11.75
N ILE A 75 -16.75 7.45 11.69
CA ILE A 75 -17.31 6.55 10.68
C ILE A 75 -18.55 5.93 11.31
N LEU A 76 -19.69 6.20 10.70
CA LEU A 76 -21.02 5.91 11.24
C LEU A 76 -21.80 5.09 10.21
N GLN A 77 -22.70 4.24 10.67
CA GLN A 77 -23.56 3.43 9.83
C GLN A 77 -25.03 3.62 10.26
N PRO A 78 -25.88 4.22 9.41
CA PRO A 78 -27.31 4.32 9.67
C PRO A 78 -27.96 2.94 9.61
N LEU A 79 -28.80 2.63 10.60
CA LEU A 79 -29.46 1.32 10.71
C LEU A 79 -30.85 1.31 10.08
N ASN A 80 -31.56 2.45 10.14
CA ASN A 80 -32.94 2.57 9.68
C ASN A 80 -33.09 3.78 8.74
N ALA A 81 -34.07 3.71 7.83
CA ALA A 81 -34.45 4.85 7.00
C ALA A 81 -35.12 5.94 7.84
N GLY A 82 -34.96 7.19 7.45
CA GLY A 82 -35.50 8.34 8.18
C GLY A 82 -34.59 9.56 8.12
N LEU A 83 -34.93 10.57 8.93
CA LEU A 83 -34.09 11.74 9.14
C LEU A 83 -33.32 11.56 10.45
N ILE A 84 -32.00 11.62 10.41
CA ILE A 84 -31.14 11.51 11.59
C ILE A 84 -30.68 12.92 11.98
N GLU A 85 -31.04 13.34 13.19
CA GLU A 85 -30.67 14.62 13.77
C GLU A 85 -29.67 14.40 14.91
N LEU A 86 -28.44 14.87 14.71
CA LEU A 86 -27.42 14.88 15.76
C LEU A 86 -27.31 16.28 16.35
N GLU A 87 -28.16 16.53 17.33
CA GLU A 87 -28.12 17.73 18.14
C GLU A 87 -27.26 17.52 19.40
N ASN A 88 -26.81 18.61 20.01
CA ASN A 88 -26.10 18.58 21.30
C ASN A 88 -24.81 17.75 21.29
N ILE A 89 -24.09 17.73 20.17
CA ILE A 89 -22.72 17.21 20.12
C ILE A 89 -21.86 18.07 21.04
N ARG A 90 -21.32 17.44 22.08
CA ARG A 90 -20.53 18.13 23.10
C ARG A 90 -19.11 18.27 22.60
N VAL A 91 -18.60 19.50 22.62
CA VAL A 91 -17.27 19.88 22.17
C VAL A 91 -16.52 20.47 23.36
N ILE A 92 -15.44 19.81 23.74
CA ILE A 92 -14.55 20.23 24.82
C ILE A 92 -13.25 20.73 24.17
N LEU A 93 -12.95 22.01 24.33
CA LEU A 93 -11.73 22.65 23.86
C LEU A 93 -10.77 22.81 25.04
N LYS A 94 -9.51 22.41 24.86
CA LYS A 94 -8.42 22.56 25.85
C LYS A 94 -7.28 23.37 25.25
N GLN A 95 -6.98 24.51 25.85
CA GLN A 95 -5.91 25.41 25.41
C GLN A 95 -5.06 25.76 26.64
N GLY A 96 -3.91 25.10 26.76
CA GLY A 96 -3.12 25.14 28.00
C GLY A 96 -3.96 24.68 29.20
N ASP A 97 -4.08 25.54 30.21
CA ASP A 97 -4.87 25.27 31.42
C ASP A 97 -6.36 25.62 31.30
N PHE A 98 -6.77 26.21 30.17
CA PHE A 98 -8.15 26.61 29.95
C PHE A 98 -8.94 25.50 29.25
N GLU A 99 -10.04 25.08 29.89
CA GLU A 99 -11.01 24.14 29.32
C GLU A 99 -12.33 24.87 29.06
N THR A 100 -12.86 24.76 27.85
CA THR A 100 -14.14 25.35 27.45
C THR A 100 -15.04 24.28 26.85
N GLU A 101 -16.23 24.11 27.44
CA GLU A 101 -17.25 23.18 26.97
C GLU A 101 -18.36 23.92 26.21
N ARG A 102 -18.77 23.35 25.07
CA ARG A 102 -19.79 23.92 24.18
C ARG A 102 -20.58 22.82 23.50
N PHE A 103 -21.73 23.18 22.94
CA PHE A 103 -22.58 22.27 22.17
C PHE A 103 -22.66 22.72 20.71
N ARG A 104 -22.72 21.75 19.81
CA ARG A 104 -22.85 21.95 18.36
C ARG A 104 -23.87 20.96 17.80
N GLY A 105 -24.61 21.42 16.79
CA GLY A 105 -25.39 20.56 15.92
C GLY A 105 -24.67 20.38 14.59
N VAL A 106 -25.05 19.34 13.87
CA VAL A 106 -24.70 19.12 12.46
C VAL A 106 -26.01 19.11 11.65
N PRO A 107 -26.00 19.52 10.37
CA PRO A 107 -27.18 19.37 9.52
C PRO A 107 -27.75 17.94 9.57
N PRO A 108 -29.07 17.77 9.42
CA PRO A 108 -29.68 16.45 9.46
C PRO A 108 -29.19 15.58 8.30
N LEU A 109 -28.99 14.28 8.57
CA LEU A 109 -28.64 13.28 7.57
C LEU A 109 -29.92 12.59 7.10
N ARG A 110 -30.19 12.61 5.80
CA ARG A 110 -31.35 11.90 5.21
C ARG A 110 -30.95 10.48 4.84
N VAL A 111 -31.69 9.50 5.36
CA VAL A 111 -31.50 8.08 5.08
C VAL A 111 -32.71 7.58 4.29
N ASN A 112 -32.49 7.35 3.00
CA ASN A 112 -33.52 6.92 2.05
C ASN A 112 -33.76 5.41 2.18
N ALA A 113 -35.03 4.99 2.29
CA ALA A 113 -35.38 3.57 2.27
C ALA A 113 -35.00 2.94 0.91
N TYR A 114 -34.70 1.64 0.94
CA TYR A 114 -34.66 0.87 -0.30
C TYR A 114 -36.07 0.86 -0.91
N SER A 115 -36.15 1.14 -2.21
CA SER A 115 -37.40 0.92 -2.94
C SER A 115 -37.79 -0.54 -2.78
N LEU A 116 -39.07 -0.80 -2.49
CA LEU A 116 -39.65 -2.12 -2.63
C LEU A 116 -39.40 -2.54 -4.08
N SER A 117 -38.42 -3.41 -4.26
CA SER A 117 -38.20 -4.08 -5.53
C SER A 117 -39.32 -5.12 -5.58
N GLU A 118 -40.02 -5.25 -6.70
CA GLU A 118 -40.83 -6.44 -6.90
C GLU A 118 -39.86 -7.62 -6.83
N ASP A 119 -39.97 -8.43 -5.77
CA ASP A 119 -39.19 -9.65 -5.59
C ASP A 119 -39.41 -10.52 -6.83
N THR A 120 -38.51 -10.36 -7.78
CA THR A 120 -38.53 -11.09 -9.03
C THR A 120 -37.65 -12.30 -8.79
N ASP A 121 -38.25 -13.49 -8.77
CA ASP A 121 -37.54 -14.78 -8.64
C ASP A 121 -36.58 -15.06 -9.82
N ALA A 122 -36.52 -14.18 -10.82
CA ALA A 122 -35.54 -14.26 -11.89
C ALA A 122 -34.19 -13.73 -11.40
N PRO A 123 -33.10 -14.53 -11.46
CA PRO A 123 -31.78 -14.04 -11.11
C PRO A 123 -31.41 -12.87 -12.03
N GLU A 124 -30.98 -11.76 -11.42
CA GLU A 124 -30.44 -10.63 -12.16
C GLU A 124 -29.23 -11.10 -12.97
N PRO A 125 -29.19 -10.87 -14.29
CA PRO A 125 -28.07 -11.30 -15.10
C PRO A 125 -26.79 -10.63 -14.59
N LEU A 126 -25.72 -11.43 -14.47
CA LEU A 126 -24.39 -10.90 -14.17
C LEU A 126 -24.09 -9.74 -15.11
N PRO A 127 -23.57 -8.60 -14.59
CA PRO A 127 -23.20 -7.49 -15.45
C PRO A 127 -22.25 -8.03 -16.51
N GLU A 128 -22.64 -7.87 -17.78
CA GLU A 128 -21.77 -8.23 -18.89
C GLU A 128 -20.46 -7.48 -18.66
N PRO A 129 -19.29 -8.15 -18.85
CA PRO A 129 -18.03 -7.45 -18.73
C PRO A 129 -18.14 -6.24 -19.65
N GLU A 130 -17.95 -5.04 -19.10
CA GLU A 130 -17.75 -3.86 -19.90
C GLU A 130 -16.53 -4.15 -20.77
N VAL A 131 -16.78 -4.69 -21.96
CA VAL A 131 -15.78 -4.75 -23.00
C VAL A 131 -15.64 -3.28 -23.35
N SER A 132 -14.77 -2.61 -22.61
CA SER A 132 -14.36 -1.25 -22.89
C SER A 132 -13.99 -1.30 -24.36
N GLN A 133 -14.89 -0.79 -25.21
CA GLN A 133 -14.55 -0.57 -26.59
C GLN A 133 -13.39 0.39 -26.47
N VAL A 134 -12.19 -0.12 -26.72
CA VAL A 134 -10.97 0.68 -26.86
C VAL A 134 -11.15 1.46 -28.17
N ALA A 135 -12.15 2.32 -28.19
CA ALA A 135 -12.47 3.26 -29.23
C ALA A 135 -11.48 4.41 -29.05
N GLY A 136 -10.53 4.47 -29.98
CA GLY A 136 -9.58 5.57 -30.06
C GLY A 136 -8.18 5.25 -29.55
N ARG A 137 -7.59 4.11 -29.96
CA ARG A 137 -6.12 4.01 -30.06
C ARG A 137 -5.63 4.99 -31.13
N SER A 138 -5.52 6.25 -30.73
CA SER A 138 -4.94 7.36 -31.49
C SER A 138 -3.60 6.93 -32.08
N ALA A 139 -3.36 7.27 -33.35
CA ALA A 139 -2.12 6.98 -34.09
C ALA A 139 -0.83 7.36 -33.34
N TRP A 140 -0.94 8.25 -32.34
CA TRP A 140 0.11 8.58 -31.39
C TRP A 140 0.70 7.37 -30.65
N PHE A 141 -0.11 6.38 -30.26
CA PHE A 141 0.37 5.21 -29.51
C PHE A 141 1.32 4.36 -30.36
N TRP A 142 1.04 4.24 -31.66
CA TRP A 142 1.91 3.55 -32.61
C TRP A 142 3.20 4.33 -32.89
N LEU A 143 3.12 5.66 -32.92
CA LEU A 143 4.29 6.53 -33.08
C LEU A 143 5.25 6.41 -31.90
N VAL A 144 4.75 6.43 -30.66
CA VAL A 144 5.59 6.26 -29.46
C VAL A 144 6.19 4.86 -29.38
N LEU A 145 5.44 3.83 -29.78
CA LEU A 145 5.91 2.44 -29.75
C LEU A 145 7.00 2.17 -30.82
N ALA A 146 7.00 2.89 -31.94
CA ALA A 146 7.96 2.72 -33.02
C ALA A 146 9.30 3.44 -32.80
N ILE A 147 9.37 4.40 -31.89
CA ILE A 147 10.60 5.14 -31.57
C ILE A 147 11.71 4.24 -30.97
N PRO A 148 11.47 3.42 -29.92
CA PRO A 148 12.51 2.60 -29.32
C PRO A 148 13.20 1.61 -30.29
N PRO A 149 12.50 0.85 -31.16
CA PRO A 149 13.18 -0.05 -32.09
C PRO A 149 14.00 0.69 -33.14
N VAL A 150 13.56 1.87 -33.60
CA VAL A 150 14.30 2.68 -34.58
C VAL A 150 15.56 3.28 -33.96
N ILE A 151 15.48 3.80 -32.72
CA ILE A 151 16.66 4.27 -31.99
C ILE A 151 17.62 3.10 -31.72
N TRP A 152 17.11 1.95 -31.31
CA TRP A 152 17.93 0.75 -31.10
C TRP A 152 18.63 0.29 -32.39
N LEU A 153 17.93 0.31 -33.53
CA LEU A 153 18.50 -0.02 -34.84
C LEU A 153 19.61 0.96 -35.23
N LEU A 154 19.39 2.27 -35.04
CA LEU A 154 20.39 3.31 -35.33
C LEU A 154 21.63 3.18 -34.43
N VAL A 155 21.44 2.92 -33.13
CA VAL A 155 22.54 2.66 -32.20
C VAL A 155 23.28 1.39 -32.59
N ARG A 156 22.57 0.32 -32.97
CA ARG A 156 23.18 -0.95 -33.38
C ARG A 156 23.95 -0.84 -34.69
N TYR A 157 23.51 -0.01 -35.64
CA TYR A 157 24.23 0.23 -36.89
C TYR A 157 25.45 1.13 -36.71
N ARG A 158 25.38 2.15 -35.83
CA ARG A 158 26.55 3.01 -35.54
C ARG A 158 27.58 2.35 -34.63
N LYS A 159 27.16 1.41 -33.77
CA LYS A 159 28.04 0.69 -32.86
C LYS A 159 28.49 -0.67 -33.39
N ARG A 160 28.34 -0.98 -34.69
CA ARG A 160 28.99 -2.18 -35.24
C ARG A 160 30.51 -2.02 -35.07
N PRO A 161 31.14 -2.73 -34.13
CA PRO A 161 32.58 -2.77 -34.09
C PRO A 161 33.03 -3.58 -35.30
N ALA A 162 34.19 -3.24 -35.87
CA ALA A 162 34.89 -4.18 -36.74
C ALA A 162 34.98 -5.54 -36.01
N PRO A 163 34.84 -6.68 -36.73
CA PRO A 163 34.71 -7.97 -36.08
C PRO A 163 36.01 -8.32 -35.34
N GLU A 164 36.01 -8.14 -34.03
CA GLU A 164 37.08 -8.59 -33.14
C GLU A 164 36.59 -9.72 -32.23
N SER A 165 37.47 -10.69 -32.08
CA SER A 165 37.36 -12.03 -31.54
C SER A 165 37.13 -12.11 -30.01
N LYS A 166 36.27 -13.06 -29.60
CA LYS A 166 36.16 -13.85 -28.34
C LYS A 166 36.92 -13.39 -27.07
N CYS A 167 36.21 -13.37 -25.93
CA CYS A 167 36.52 -14.19 -24.73
C CYS A 167 35.32 -14.19 -23.74
N VAL A 168 34.76 -15.36 -23.40
CA VAL A 168 33.74 -15.57 -22.36
C VAL A 168 34.38 -16.39 -21.25
N ARG A 169 34.41 -15.88 -20.02
CA ARG A 169 34.89 -16.61 -18.82
C ARG A 169 33.87 -17.70 -18.44
N SER A 170 34.28 -18.97 -18.51
CA SER A 170 33.60 -20.10 -17.89
C SER A 170 34.19 -20.31 -16.48
N ILE A 171 33.38 -20.16 -15.43
CA ILE A 171 33.80 -20.49 -14.05
C ILE A 171 33.76 -22.02 -13.92
N SER A 172 34.94 -22.64 -13.76
CA SER A 172 35.15 -24.07 -13.58
C SER A 172 35.19 -24.44 -12.08
N LEU A 173 35.10 -25.74 -11.76
CA LEU A 173 35.35 -26.32 -10.43
C LEU A 173 36.54 -25.73 -9.67
N GLU A 174 37.60 -25.33 -10.38
CA GLU A 174 38.80 -24.72 -9.79
C GLU A 174 38.50 -23.36 -9.14
N GLY A 175 37.55 -22.61 -9.68
CA GLY A 175 37.06 -21.37 -9.09
C GLY A 175 36.27 -21.58 -7.80
N ILE A 176 35.54 -22.70 -7.69
CA ILE A 176 34.82 -23.07 -6.47
C ILE A 176 35.82 -23.48 -5.38
N CYS A 177 36.79 -24.32 -5.72
CA CYS A 177 37.86 -24.73 -4.81
C CYS A 177 38.65 -23.54 -4.25
N SER A 178 38.93 -22.49 -5.04
CA SER A 178 39.63 -21.30 -4.54
C SER A 178 38.83 -20.52 -3.50
N VAL A 179 37.49 -20.46 -3.63
CA VAL A 179 36.63 -19.71 -2.69
C VAL A 179 36.38 -20.51 -1.40
N LEU A 180 36.39 -21.85 -1.49
CA LEU A 180 36.30 -22.73 -0.32
C LEU A 180 37.55 -22.66 0.58
N VAL A 181 38.75 -22.48 0.02
CA VAL A 181 40.00 -22.26 0.79
C VAL A 181 39.95 -20.96 1.58
N GLU A 182 39.25 -19.95 1.06
CA GLU A 182 39.03 -18.67 1.73
C GLU A 182 37.98 -18.75 2.86
N GLY A 183 37.43 -19.94 3.12
CA GLY A 183 36.47 -20.21 4.21
C GLY A 183 35.03 -19.85 3.86
N GLY A 184 34.75 -19.53 2.60
CA GLY A 184 33.41 -19.23 2.10
C GLY A 184 32.70 -20.46 1.52
N LEU A 185 31.39 -20.56 1.73
CA LEU A 185 30.52 -21.50 1.03
C LEU A 185 29.72 -20.75 -0.06
N PRO A 186 30.20 -20.71 -1.32
CA PRO A 186 29.49 -20.03 -2.40
C PRO A 186 28.36 -20.92 -2.95
N ILE A 187 27.25 -21.00 -2.21
CA ILE A 187 26.10 -21.87 -2.51
C ILE A 187 25.60 -21.67 -3.96
N HIS A 188 25.47 -20.41 -4.40
CA HIS A 188 25.00 -20.06 -5.75
C HIS A 188 25.96 -20.52 -6.87
N ASP A 189 27.27 -20.48 -6.62
CA ASP A 189 28.25 -20.91 -7.63
C ASP A 189 28.32 -22.43 -7.72
N ILE A 190 28.12 -23.13 -6.58
CA ILE A 190 27.99 -24.58 -6.52
C ILE A 190 26.72 -25.03 -7.27
N GLU A 191 25.58 -24.39 -7.06
CA GLU A 191 24.34 -24.67 -7.80
C GLU A 191 24.52 -24.46 -9.32
N HIS A 192 25.22 -23.39 -9.71
CA HIS A 192 25.49 -23.12 -11.12
C HIS A 192 26.41 -24.18 -11.75
N VAL A 193 27.37 -24.72 -10.99
CA VAL A 193 28.24 -25.81 -11.46
C VAL A 193 27.52 -27.15 -11.49
N LEU A 194 26.67 -27.46 -10.52
CA LEU A 194 25.82 -28.65 -10.53
C LEU A 194 24.83 -28.66 -11.71
N THR A 195 24.31 -27.49 -12.09
CA THR A 195 23.34 -27.32 -13.18
C THR A 195 24.01 -27.35 -14.57
N ASN A 196 25.32 -27.10 -14.65
CA ASN A 196 26.05 -27.11 -15.93
C ASN A 196 26.55 -28.51 -16.30
N GLU A 197 25.77 -29.24 -17.11
CA GLU A 197 26.11 -30.59 -17.63
C GLU A 197 27.40 -30.68 -18.45
N ARG A 198 27.99 -29.53 -18.84
CA ARG A 198 29.26 -29.46 -19.57
C ARG A 198 30.49 -29.63 -18.67
N GLN A 199 30.32 -29.63 -17.36
CA GLN A 199 31.41 -29.89 -16.42
C GLN A 199 31.42 -31.37 -16.04
N SER A 200 32.57 -32.03 -16.26
CA SER A 200 32.79 -33.43 -15.91
C SER A 200 32.98 -33.56 -14.40
N LEU A 201 31.88 -33.56 -13.65
CA LEU A 201 31.83 -33.88 -12.23
C LEU A 201 31.75 -35.40 -12.07
N THR A 202 32.59 -35.98 -11.20
CA THR A 202 32.36 -37.37 -10.79
C THR A 202 31.08 -37.46 -9.96
N PRO A 203 30.37 -38.60 -9.96
CA PRO A 203 29.13 -38.74 -9.21
C PRO A 203 29.31 -38.46 -7.71
N GLU A 204 30.47 -38.80 -7.16
CA GLU A 204 30.80 -38.56 -5.75
C GLU A 204 31.05 -37.08 -5.44
N GLN A 205 31.72 -36.34 -6.33
CA GLN A 205 31.87 -34.87 -6.22
C GLN A 205 30.52 -34.15 -6.29
N ARG A 206 29.62 -34.64 -7.15
CA ARG A 206 28.25 -34.12 -7.24
C ARG A 206 27.50 -34.33 -5.93
N THR A 207 27.56 -35.53 -5.35
CA THR A 207 26.91 -35.82 -4.07
C THR A 207 27.50 -35.02 -2.91
N ALA A 208 28.82 -34.79 -2.87
CA ALA A 208 29.45 -33.97 -1.83
C ALA A 208 28.99 -32.50 -1.92
N LEU A 209 28.93 -31.93 -3.13
CA LEU A 209 28.44 -30.57 -3.38
C LEU A 209 26.95 -30.42 -3.07
N GLU A 210 26.12 -31.41 -3.42
CA GLU A 210 24.69 -31.42 -3.08
C GLU A 210 24.49 -31.51 -1.56
N ARG A 211 25.25 -32.36 -0.87
CA ARG A 211 25.20 -32.48 0.61
C ARG A 211 25.55 -31.15 1.28
N ALA A 212 26.52 -30.43 0.75
CA ALA A 212 26.92 -29.12 1.26
C ALA A 212 25.84 -28.04 1.10
N ILE A 213 25.05 -28.10 0.01
CA ILE A 213 23.91 -27.19 -0.19
C ILE A 213 22.78 -27.49 0.80
N TYR A 214 22.47 -28.78 1.03
CA TYR A 214 21.29 -29.18 1.80
C TYR A 214 21.53 -29.41 3.30
N SER A 215 22.77 -29.35 3.79
CA SER A 215 23.08 -29.48 5.22
C SER A 215 23.52 -28.14 5.85
N PRO A 216 22.78 -27.62 6.84
CA PRO A 216 22.99 -26.28 7.41
C PRO A 216 24.24 -26.15 8.30
N SER A 217 24.98 -27.23 8.54
CA SER A 217 26.19 -27.24 9.39
C SER A 217 27.43 -27.78 8.68
N THR A 218 27.50 -27.64 7.35
CA THR A 218 28.64 -28.14 6.58
C THR A 218 29.84 -27.21 6.74
N ASP A 219 30.97 -27.77 7.19
CA ASP A 219 32.24 -27.04 7.32
C ASP A 219 32.89 -26.88 5.93
N PRO A 220 33.16 -25.65 5.45
CA PRO A 220 33.79 -25.40 4.15
C PRO A 220 35.16 -26.07 4.01
N ALA A 221 35.93 -26.19 5.10
CA ALA A 221 37.26 -26.81 5.08
C ALA A 221 37.18 -28.33 4.89
N ALA A 222 36.17 -28.98 5.48
CA ALA A 222 35.91 -30.40 5.32
C ALA A 222 35.44 -30.73 3.89
N LEU A 223 34.57 -29.90 3.31
CA LEU A 223 34.11 -30.05 1.93
C LEU A 223 35.25 -29.88 0.92
N TYR A 224 36.17 -28.94 1.15
CA TYR A 224 37.35 -28.76 0.32
C TYR A 224 38.27 -29.99 0.35
N ALA A 225 38.49 -30.58 1.54
CA ALA A 225 39.32 -31.77 1.68
C ALA A 225 38.72 -32.97 0.91
N GLU A 226 37.41 -33.22 1.03
CA GLU A 226 36.70 -34.30 0.32
C GLU A 226 36.75 -34.12 -1.21
N LEU A 227 36.66 -32.88 -1.71
CA LEU A 227 36.77 -32.57 -3.15
C LEU A 227 38.19 -32.68 -3.71
N VAL A 228 39.22 -32.50 -2.88
CA VAL A 228 40.64 -32.61 -3.29
C VAL A 228 41.15 -34.05 -3.18
N GLU A 229 40.71 -34.81 -2.17
CA GLU A 229 41.07 -36.22 -1.99
C GLU A 229 40.60 -37.07 -3.18
N GLU A 230 39.35 -36.87 -3.62
CA GLU A 230 38.77 -37.54 -4.80
C GLU A 230 39.30 -37.02 -6.15
N ARG A 231 40.17 -36.00 -6.14
CA ARG A 231 40.89 -35.53 -7.34
C ARG A 231 42.24 -36.25 -7.51
N GLY A 232 42.72 -36.94 -6.47
CA GLY A 232 44.04 -37.59 -6.40
C GLY A 232 44.05 -39.12 -6.50
N SER A 233 42.90 -39.77 -6.66
CA SER A 233 42.72 -41.20 -6.97
C SER A 233 42.45 -41.40 -8.45
#